data_AF-A0A349BSH4-F1
#
_entry.id   AF-A0A349BSH4-F1
#
_cell.length_a   1.000
_cell.length_b   1.000
_cell.length_c   1.000
_cell.angle_alpha   90.00
_cell.angle_beta   90.00
_cell.angle_gamma   90.00
#
_symmetry.space_group_name_H-M   'P 1'
#
loop_
_entity.id
_entity.type
_entity.pdbx_description
1 polymer ?
#
loop_
_entity_poly.entity_id
_entity_poly.type
_entity_poly.pdbx_seq_one_letter_code
_entity_poly.pdbx_strand_id
1 'polypeptide(L)'
;HHTGKDTPIDLRAGDADFIAINSNRFLPEKNRPNNWKYLQSASGFKPLQFTFYGDSENLARNQMFYHPISDFNIYDGFTAGMRLYNTRVKNQPFELDLHPQYSLKEDAFVGFFRTRYRFINHKSKNYLNQAILTGKSFHYNTNLRYTSIHPSFTMYFRPLDLRSNKRQLLNFSWHNVFRDKDPNIITNPDYSILSFLHRYENADAVNVFNTSSNLEVSDKFGKIYFSSQYRKLFPSGRQFSIRFFAGKFLWHNTTETPYFDFNLNRSPDYLFRYDYLGRSEDSGIYSQQFIPTEGGFKAFFEESSANNYMTSINASIGVWKWIEFYGDVGLLRNQSRAAVGYFDSGFKFNLVPDYFEIFFPLYSSNGFELTQSRYATKIRFIFTPRLKTLSNLFSRKWF
;
A
#
# COMPACT_ATOMS: atom_id res chain seq x y z
N HIS A 1 38.23 0.44 -5.21
CA HIS A 1 39.32 1.04 -5.99
C HIS A 1 39.63 0.11 -7.16
N HIS A 2 39.33 0.53 -8.39
CA HIS A 2 39.81 -0.18 -9.58
C HIS A 2 41.25 0.28 -9.80
N THR A 3 42.19 -0.67 -9.84
CA THR A 3 43.62 -0.44 -10.09
C THR A 3 43.99 -0.71 -11.55
N GLY A 4 43.04 -0.47 -12.47
CA GLY A 4 43.29 -0.61 -13.91
C GLY A 4 44.04 0.59 -14.45
N LYS A 5 44.93 0.38 -15.43
CA LYS A 5 45.43 1.47 -16.27
C LYS A 5 44.35 1.83 -17.28
N ASP A 6 43.95 3.10 -17.33
CA ASP A 6 43.06 3.59 -18.37
C ASP A 6 43.77 3.49 -19.73
N THR A 7 43.08 2.93 -20.71
CA THR A 7 43.57 2.86 -22.10
C THR A 7 42.72 3.84 -22.93
N PRO A 8 43.27 4.99 -23.35
CA PRO A 8 42.57 5.87 -24.27
C PRO A 8 42.55 5.22 -25.66
N ILE A 9 41.35 5.08 -26.24
CA ILE A 9 41.17 4.62 -27.61
C ILE A 9 40.53 5.77 -28.38
N ASP A 10 41.23 6.24 -29.41
CA ASP A 10 40.73 7.27 -30.31
C ASP A 10 40.14 6.61 -31.56
N LEU A 11 38.87 6.88 -31.84
CA LEU A 11 38.12 6.28 -32.94
C LEU A 11 37.46 7.40 -33.74
N ARG A 12 37.62 7.37 -35.06
CA ARG A 12 36.85 8.25 -35.94
C ARG A 12 35.40 7.79 -35.95
N ALA A 13 34.48 8.68 -35.52
CA ALA A 13 33.06 8.35 -35.40
C ALA A 13 32.39 8.05 -36.76
N GLY A 14 32.80 8.73 -37.85
CA GLY A 14 32.16 8.58 -39.16
C GLY A 14 30.64 8.78 -39.08
N ASP A 15 29.89 7.87 -39.71
CA ASP A 15 28.42 7.84 -39.69
C ASP A 15 27.85 6.93 -38.58
N ALA A 16 28.65 6.57 -37.56
CA ALA A 16 28.22 5.65 -36.53
C ALA A 16 27.22 6.29 -35.54
N ASP A 17 26.10 5.61 -35.30
CA ASP A 17 25.13 6.04 -34.30
C ASP A 17 25.54 5.71 -32.86
N PHE A 18 26.29 4.61 -32.67
CA PHE A 18 26.66 4.10 -31.35
C PHE A 18 28.11 3.65 -31.29
N ILE A 19 28.70 3.81 -30.10
CA ILE A 19 29.90 3.08 -29.69
C ILE A 19 29.48 2.09 -28.60
N ALA A 20 29.88 0.82 -28.76
CA ALA A 20 29.58 -0.23 -27.81
C ALA A 20 30.83 -1.02 -27.41
N ILE A 21 30.96 -1.33 -26.13
CA ILE A 21 31.93 -2.29 -25.59
C ILE A 21 31.19 -3.51 -25.04
N ASN A 22 31.80 -4.69 -25.09
CA ASN A 22 31.16 -5.94 -24.62
C ASN A 22 29.70 -6.09 -25.15
N SER A 23 29.48 -5.77 -26.43
CA SER A 23 28.15 -5.77 -27.07
C SER A 23 27.48 -7.15 -27.03
N ASN A 24 28.29 -8.21 -27.13
CA ASN A 24 27.88 -9.62 -27.06
C ASN A 24 27.55 -10.09 -25.64
N ARG A 25 27.75 -9.25 -24.61
CA ARG A 25 27.41 -9.51 -23.20
C ARG A 25 28.15 -10.71 -22.57
N PHE A 26 29.30 -11.10 -23.14
CA PHE A 26 30.09 -12.23 -22.63
C PHE A 26 30.67 -11.97 -21.24
N LEU A 27 31.06 -10.72 -20.95
CA LEU A 27 31.59 -10.38 -19.63
C LEU A 27 30.45 -10.03 -18.64
N PRO A 28 30.43 -10.64 -17.44
CA PRO A 28 29.48 -10.28 -16.41
C PRO A 28 29.83 -8.91 -15.81
N GLU A 29 28.89 -7.97 -15.86
CA GLU A 29 29.12 -6.60 -15.43
C GLU A 29 27.95 -6.02 -14.64
N LYS A 30 28.27 -5.12 -13.69
CA LYS A 30 27.27 -4.44 -12.87
C LYS A 30 26.51 -3.37 -13.67
N ASN A 31 27.21 -2.57 -14.48
CA ASN A 31 26.67 -1.41 -15.18
C ASN A 31 26.69 -1.56 -16.72
N ARG A 32 26.05 -2.61 -17.24
CA ARG A 32 25.91 -2.86 -18.68
C ARG A 32 25.33 -1.68 -19.48
N PRO A 33 24.40 -0.85 -18.95
CA PRO A 33 23.93 0.33 -19.69
C PRO A 33 25.05 1.31 -20.05
N ASN A 34 26.13 1.38 -19.27
CA ASN A 34 27.28 2.22 -19.58
C ASN A 34 28.10 1.74 -20.79
N ASN A 35 27.86 0.51 -21.25
CA ASN A 35 28.64 -0.09 -22.33
C ASN A 35 28.25 0.43 -23.71
N TRP A 36 27.15 1.17 -23.82
CA TRP A 36 26.64 1.72 -25.06
C TRP A 36 26.54 3.23 -24.93
N LYS A 37 27.19 3.95 -25.83
CA LYS A 37 27.13 5.41 -25.94
C LYS A 37 26.49 5.78 -27.27
N TYR A 38 25.47 6.64 -27.23
CA TYR A 38 24.85 7.20 -28.42
C TYR A 38 25.62 8.44 -28.87
N LEU A 39 26.01 8.51 -30.14
CA LEU A 39 26.87 9.56 -30.69
C LEU A 39 26.07 10.76 -31.22
N GLN A 40 24.80 10.56 -31.61
CA GLN A 40 23.95 11.64 -32.13
C GLN A 40 23.33 12.54 -31.06
N SER A 41 23.66 12.34 -29.77
CA SER A 41 23.18 13.20 -28.67
C SER A 41 24.35 13.72 -27.87
N ALA A 42 24.49 15.04 -27.80
CA ALA A 42 25.52 15.71 -26.98
C ALA A 42 25.41 15.34 -25.49
N SER A 43 24.20 15.02 -25.03
CA SER A 43 23.92 14.62 -23.64
C SER A 43 24.15 13.12 -23.36
N GLY A 44 24.43 12.31 -24.40
CA GLY A 44 24.53 10.85 -24.28
C GLY A 44 23.20 10.15 -24.00
N PHE A 45 22.07 10.87 -24.02
CA PHE A 45 20.75 10.26 -23.90
C PHE A 45 20.47 9.36 -25.10
N LYS A 46 20.30 8.06 -24.83
CA LYS A 46 19.93 7.07 -25.83
C LYS A 46 18.52 7.33 -26.37
N PRO A 47 18.25 6.94 -27.63
CA PRO A 47 16.91 7.04 -28.21
C PRO A 47 15.85 6.40 -27.31
N LEU A 48 14.73 7.10 -27.13
CA LEU A 48 13.58 6.61 -26.39
C LEU A 48 12.85 5.55 -27.24
N GLN A 49 12.50 4.41 -26.63
CA GLN A 49 11.75 3.33 -27.26
C GLN A 49 10.49 3.07 -26.46
N PHE A 50 9.32 3.26 -27.07
CA PHE A 50 8.05 2.86 -26.48
C PHE A 50 7.75 1.39 -26.81
N THR A 51 7.48 0.59 -25.78
CA THR A 51 7.21 -0.85 -25.94
C THR A 51 5.87 -1.19 -25.29
N PHE A 52 5.01 -1.90 -26.02
CA PHE A 52 3.73 -2.36 -25.51
C PHE A 52 3.96 -3.52 -24.54
N TYR A 53 3.79 -3.25 -23.24
CA TYR A 53 4.05 -4.17 -22.15
C TYR A 53 5.54 -4.53 -21.92
N GLY A 54 5.86 -4.96 -20.70
CA GLY A 54 7.25 -5.10 -20.23
C GLY A 54 8.13 -6.01 -21.09
N ASP A 55 9.39 -5.62 -21.28
CA ASP A 55 10.40 -6.36 -22.05
C ASP A 55 11.73 -6.44 -21.26
N SER A 56 12.62 -7.31 -21.75
CA SER A 56 14.02 -7.40 -21.39
C SER A 56 14.81 -6.13 -21.71
N GLU A 57 15.99 -6.00 -21.11
CA GLU A 57 16.83 -4.81 -21.23
C GLU A 57 17.44 -4.65 -22.64
N ASN A 58 17.06 -3.56 -23.31
CA ASN A 58 17.77 -3.04 -24.47
C ASN A 58 18.88 -2.08 -24.02
N LEU A 59 20.14 -2.38 -24.34
CA LEU A 59 21.28 -1.56 -23.96
C LEU A 59 21.48 -0.36 -24.89
N ALA A 60 20.97 -0.39 -26.11
CA ALA A 60 21.10 0.70 -27.07
C ALA A 60 20.02 1.79 -26.91
N ARG A 61 18.92 1.50 -26.20
CA ARG A 61 17.75 2.38 -26.11
C ARG A 61 17.26 2.57 -24.68
N ASN A 62 16.65 3.73 -24.43
CA ASN A 62 15.91 3.99 -23.20
C ASN A 62 14.48 3.51 -23.39
N GLN A 63 14.14 2.35 -22.82
CA GLN A 63 12.78 1.79 -22.94
C GLN A 63 11.81 2.44 -21.95
N MET A 64 10.66 2.86 -22.47
CA MET A 64 9.45 3.20 -21.73
C MET A 64 8.36 2.22 -22.13
N PHE A 65 7.80 1.53 -21.16
CA PHE A 65 6.72 0.57 -21.36
C PHE A 65 5.37 1.27 -21.20
N TYR A 66 4.40 0.80 -21.97
CA TYR A 66 3.04 1.25 -21.82
C TYR A 66 2.02 0.13 -22.01
N HIS A 67 0.90 0.24 -21.33
CA HIS A 67 -0.27 -0.61 -21.56
C HIS A 67 -1.54 0.10 -21.06
N PRO A 68 -2.72 -0.21 -21.61
CA PRO A 68 -3.97 0.34 -21.10
C PRO A 68 -4.19 -0.09 -19.65
N ILE A 69 -4.83 0.79 -18.88
CA ILE A 69 -5.28 0.54 -17.51
C ILE A 69 -6.70 1.05 -17.33
N SER A 70 -7.40 0.45 -16.39
CA SER A 70 -8.70 0.93 -15.92
C SER A 70 -8.81 0.71 -14.42
N ASP A 71 -9.58 1.55 -13.76
CA ASP A 71 -9.88 1.44 -12.33
C ASP A 71 -11.33 1.82 -12.06
N PHE A 72 -11.78 1.63 -10.82
CA PHE A 72 -13.10 2.02 -10.40
C PHE A 72 -13.11 2.48 -8.94
N ASN A 73 -13.69 3.65 -8.71
CA ASN A 73 -14.24 4.04 -7.42
C ASN A 73 -15.59 4.72 -7.67
N ILE A 74 -16.45 4.80 -6.66
CA ILE A 74 -17.82 5.26 -6.89
C ILE A 74 -17.92 6.76 -7.24
N TYR A 75 -16.91 7.55 -6.89
CA TYR A 75 -16.90 9.00 -7.12
C TYR A 75 -16.45 9.29 -8.55
N ASP A 76 -15.31 8.74 -8.96
CA ASP A 76 -14.82 8.82 -10.35
C ASP A 76 -15.59 7.91 -11.33
N GLY A 77 -16.36 6.95 -10.81
CA GLY A 77 -16.93 5.89 -11.63
C GLY A 77 -15.83 5.03 -12.27
N PHE A 78 -16.06 4.61 -13.51
CA PHE A 78 -15.06 3.88 -14.28
C PHE A 78 -14.01 4.86 -14.82
N THR A 79 -12.74 4.59 -14.55
CA THR A 79 -11.63 5.36 -15.08
C THR A 79 -10.87 4.53 -16.11
N ALA A 80 -10.42 5.17 -17.20
CA ALA A 80 -9.64 4.52 -18.24
C ALA A 80 -8.41 5.37 -18.61
N GLY A 81 -7.29 4.73 -18.91
CA GLY A 81 -6.08 5.45 -19.26
C GLY A 81 -4.94 4.55 -19.71
N MET A 82 -3.72 5.09 -19.60
CA MET A 82 -2.51 4.38 -19.97
C MET A 82 -1.54 4.40 -18.81
N ARG A 83 -0.94 3.25 -18.52
CA ARG A 83 0.23 3.20 -17.64
C ARG A 83 1.46 3.44 -18.47
N LEU A 84 2.34 4.33 -18.02
CA LEU A 84 3.66 4.56 -18.61
C LEU A 84 4.70 4.27 -17.53
N TYR A 85 5.63 3.35 -17.76
CA TYR A 85 6.61 2.96 -16.75
C TYR A 85 7.92 2.49 -17.36
N ASN A 86 9.04 2.57 -16.63
CA ASN A 86 10.34 2.11 -17.12
C ASN A 86 10.88 0.88 -16.36
N THR A 87 10.09 0.29 -15.45
CA THR A 87 10.50 -0.87 -14.65
C THR A 87 10.73 -2.10 -15.55
N ARG A 88 11.88 -2.77 -15.37
CA ARG A 88 12.31 -3.96 -16.12
C ARG A 88 12.46 -5.17 -15.19
N VAL A 89 12.75 -6.33 -15.77
CA VAL A 89 13.05 -7.57 -15.01
C VAL A 89 14.19 -7.37 -14.00
N LYS A 90 15.24 -6.64 -14.38
CA LYS A 90 16.32 -6.25 -13.48
C LYS A 90 16.03 -4.88 -12.88
N ASN A 91 16.14 -4.77 -11.55
CA ASN A 91 15.99 -3.51 -10.84
C ASN A 91 16.95 -2.45 -11.37
N GLN A 92 16.42 -1.26 -11.65
CA GLN A 92 17.18 -0.10 -12.09
C GLN A 92 17.39 0.90 -10.94
N PRO A 93 18.44 1.75 -11.02
CA PRO A 93 18.62 2.83 -10.06
C PRO A 93 17.41 3.77 -10.02
N PHE A 94 16.91 4.20 -11.18
CA PHE A 94 15.77 5.09 -11.30
C PHE A 94 14.56 4.38 -11.90
N GLU A 95 13.41 4.54 -11.26
CA GLU A 95 12.10 4.09 -11.74
C GLU A 95 11.11 5.24 -11.81
N LEU A 96 10.29 5.20 -12.86
CA LEU A 96 9.16 6.06 -13.13
C LEU A 96 7.94 5.17 -13.41
N ASP A 97 6.79 5.53 -12.85
CA ASP A 97 5.52 4.85 -13.02
C ASP A 97 4.40 5.89 -13.02
N LEU A 98 3.76 6.11 -14.16
CA LEU A 98 2.72 7.11 -14.42
C LEU A 98 1.42 6.41 -14.83
N HIS A 99 0.30 6.84 -14.25
CA HIS A 99 -1.02 6.27 -14.48
C HIS A 99 -2.01 7.40 -14.79
N PRO A 100 -1.81 8.19 -15.87
CA PRO A 100 -2.83 9.13 -16.32
C PRO A 100 -4.10 8.38 -16.73
N GLN A 101 -5.23 8.81 -16.20
CA GLN A 101 -6.55 8.24 -16.48
C GLN A 101 -7.58 9.35 -16.64
N TYR A 102 -8.68 9.03 -17.30
CA TYR A 102 -9.84 9.89 -17.45
C TYR A 102 -11.02 9.26 -16.71
N SER A 103 -11.67 10.05 -15.87
CA SER A 103 -12.86 9.69 -15.10
C SER A 103 -14.09 9.93 -15.97
N LEU A 104 -14.85 8.87 -16.27
CA LEU A 104 -16.05 8.97 -17.10
C LEU A 104 -17.23 9.61 -16.37
N LYS A 105 -17.21 9.64 -15.03
CA LYS A 105 -18.31 10.21 -14.23
C LYS A 105 -18.09 11.68 -13.90
N GLU A 106 -16.85 12.07 -13.63
CA GLU A 106 -16.48 13.43 -13.23
C GLU A 106 -15.92 14.27 -14.40
N ASP A 107 -15.88 13.70 -15.62
CA ASP A 107 -15.34 14.31 -16.84
C ASP A 107 -13.94 14.93 -16.67
N ALA A 108 -13.12 14.33 -15.80
CA ALA A 108 -11.85 14.90 -15.35
C ALA A 108 -10.67 13.92 -15.48
N PHE A 109 -9.47 14.45 -15.73
CA PHE A 109 -8.25 13.65 -15.62
C PHE A 109 -7.94 13.35 -14.16
N VAL A 110 -7.66 12.09 -13.86
CA VAL A 110 -7.23 11.58 -12.56
C VAL A 110 -6.00 10.70 -12.71
N GLY A 111 -5.36 10.34 -11.61
CA GLY A 111 -4.29 9.37 -11.70
C GLY A 111 -3.25 9.44 -10.60
N PHE A 112 -2.13 8.81 -10.91
CA PHE A 112 -1.05 8.56 -9.99
C PHE A 112 0.29 8.66 -10.69
N PHE A 113 1.29 9.16 -9.97
CA PHE A 113 2.68 9.03 -10.39
C PHE A 113 3.55 8.57 -9.23
N ARG A 114 4.62 7.86 -9.56
CA ARG A 114 5.68 7.49 -8.63
C ARG A 114 7.04 7.55 -9.31
N THR A 115 7.97 8.22 -8.66
CA THR A 115 9.39 8.10 -8.96
C THR A 115 10.10 7.39 -7.82
N ARG A 116 11.14 6.64 -8.14
CA ARG A 116 11.95 5.93 -7.14
C ARG A 116 13.40 5.94 -7.56
N TYR A 117 14.28 6.30 -6.64
CA TYR A 117 15.72 6.15 -6.79
C TYR A 117 16.26 5.16 -5.76
N ARG A 118 17.04 4.17 -6.19
CA ARG A 118 17.60 3.09 -5.36
C ARG A 118 19.09 3.26 -5.13
N PHE A 119 19.48 3.19 -3.87
CA PHE A 119 20.86 3.05 -3.44
C PHE A 119 21.07 1.62 -2.95
N ILE A 120 21.82 0.80 -3.69
CA ILE A 120 21.97 -0.63 -3.41
C ILE A 120 23.38 -0.92 -2.92
N ASN A 121 23.49 -1.54 -1.75
CA ASN A 121 24.75 -2.03 -1.17
C ASN A 121 24.64 -3.50 -0.78
N HIS A 122 24.92 -4.41 -1.72
CA HIS A 122 24.77 -5.85 -1.51
C HIS A 122 25.62 -6.45 -0.38
N LYS A 123 26.68 -5.77 0.06
CA LYS A 123 27.62 -6.24 1.09
C LYS A 123 27.25 -5.78 2.51
N SER A 124 26.21 -4.97 2.67
CA SER A 124 25.76 -4.45 3.96
C SER A 124 24.43 -5.09 4.39
N LYS A 125 24.17 -5.11 5.71
CA LYS A 125 22.85 -5.45 6.26
C LYS A 125 21.79 -4.47 5.77
N ASN A 126 22.10 -3.17 5.75
CA ASN A 126 21.33 -2.16 5.03
C ASN A 126 21.68 -2.28 3.53
N TYR A 127 20.93 -3.12 2.83
CA TYR A 127 21.29 -3.51 1.47
C TYR A 127 20.62 -2.64 0.41
N LEU A 128 19.58 -1.90 0.77
CA LEU A 128 18.77 -1.11 -0.15
C LEU A 128 18.21 0.09 0.59
N ASN A 129 18.48 1.28 0.06
CA ASN A 129 17.78 2.50 0.44
C ASN A 129 17.04 3.05 -0.77
N GLN A 130 15.89 3.69 -0.56
CA GLN A 130 15.04 4.21 -1.61
C GLN A 130 14.56 5.60 -1.28
N ALA A 131 14.79 6.55 -2.18
CA ALA A 131 14.07 7.82 -2.19
C ALA A 131 12.88 7.68 -3.15
N ILE A 132 11.68 8.00 -2.70
CA ILE A 132 10.44 7.81 -3.46
C ILE A 132 9.63 9.09 -3.38
N LEU A 133 9.21 9.62 -4.52
CA LEU A 133 8.18 10.66 -4.59
C LEU A 133 6.94 10.06 -5.20
N THR A 134 5.80 10.20 -4.52
CA THR A 134 4.51 9.69 -4.99
C THR A 134 3.49 10.82 -4.99
N GLY A 135 2.70 10.89 -6.05
CA GLY A 135 1.55 11.77 -6.13
C GLY A 135 0.32 11.04 -6.63
N LYS A 136 -0.86 11.46 -6.16
CA LYS A 136 -2.15 10.92 -6.59
C LYS A 136 -3.20 12.02 -6.57
N SER A 137 -4.18 11.91 -7.45
CA SER A 137 -5.29 12.86 -7.53
C SER A 137 -6.53 12.15 -8.06
N PHE A 138 -7.58 12.09 -7.23
CA PHE A 138 -8.84 11.37 -7.48
C PHE A 138 -9.98 12.06 -6.72
N HIS A 139 -11.23 11.66 -6.97
CA HIS A 139 -12.38 12.16 -6.20
C HIS A 139 -12.61 11.31 -4.93
N TYR A 140 -12.94 11.97 -3.83
CA TYR A 140 -13.30 11.31 -2.57
C TYR A 140 -14.77 11.48 -2.20
N ASN A 141 -15.46 12.42 -2.85
CA ASN A 141 -16.89 12.54 -2.82
C ASN A 141 -17.35 13.10 -4.19
N THR A 142 -18.66 13.15 -4.42
CA THR A 142 -19.25 13.73 -5.63
C THR A 142 -18.76 15.17 -5.82
N ASN A 143 -18.11 15.47 -6.95
CA ASN A 143 -17.50 16.77 -7.26
C ASN A 143 -16.43 17.26 -6.25
N LEU A 144 -15.88 16.39 -5.40
CA LEU A 144 -14.84 16.76 -4.43
C LEU A 144 -13.58 15.94 -4.63
N ARG A 145 -12.50 16.63 -4.96
CA ARG A 145 -11.21 16.05 -5.29
C ARG A 145 -10.24 16.11 -4.14
N TYR A 146 -9.34 15.13 -4.07
CA TYR A 146 -8.13 15.24 -3.28
C TYR A 146 -6.92 15.10 -4.18
N THR A 147 -5.85 15.79 -3.80
CA THR A 147 -4.52 15.61 -4.35
C THR A 147 -3.58 15.37 -3.19
N SER A 148 -2.70 14.38 -3.30
CA SER A 148 -1.69 14.18 -2.27
C SER A 148 -0.32 13.97 -2.88
N ILE A 149 0.69 14.53 -2.24
CA ILE A 149 2.09 14.37 -2.60
C ILE A 149 2.84 13.92 -1.36
N HIS A 150 3.58 12.83 -1.47
CA HIS A 150 4.32 12.30 -0.35
C HIS A 150 5.73 11.83 -0.72
N PRO A 151 6.76 12.70 -0.53
CA PRO A 151 8.13 12.23 -0.54
C PRO A 151 8.37 11.27 0.63
N SER A 152 9.19 10.26 0.39
CA SER A 152 9.57 9.30 1.40
C SER A 152 10.97 8.75 1.19
N PHE A 153 11.62 8.40 2.28
CA PHE A 153 12.90 7.69 2.29
C PHE A 153 12.75 6.38 3.05
N THR A 154 13.19 5.30 2.44
CA THR A 154 13.02 3.95 3.00
C THR A 154 14.35 3.22 3.05
N MET A 155 14.67 2.67 4.21
CA MET A 155 15.85 1.84 4.43
C MET A 155 15.42 0.40 4.66
N TYR A 156 16.02 -0.54 3.94
CA TYR A 156 15.72 -1.96 4.04
C TYR A 156 16.92 -2.73 4.60
N PHE A 157 16.64 -3.54 5.61
CA PHE A 157 17.64 -4.32 6.31
C PHE A 157 17.33 -5.82 6.20
N ARG A 158 18.39 -6.62 6.06
CA ARG A 158 18.32 -8.09 6.10
C ARG A 158 19.54 -8.67 6.80
N PRO A 159 19.44 -9.87 7.40
CA PRO A 159 20.61 -10.62 7.87
C PRO A 159 21.59 -10.93 6.75
N LEU A 160 22.85 -11.24 7.11
CA LEU A 160 23.86 -11.68 6.15
C LEU A 160 23.58 -13.10 5.64
N ASP A 161 22.94 -13.97 6.44
CA ASP A 161 22.38 -15.23 5.94
C ASP A 161 21.15 -14.93 5.07
N LEU A 162 21.33 -15.04 3.76
CA LEU A 162 20.31 -14.75 2.75
C LEU A 162 19.15 -15.76 2.75
N ARG A 163 19.29 -16.91 3.42
CA ARG A 163 18.22 -17.90 3.61
C ARG A 163 17.22 -17.48 4.69
N SER A 164 17.59 -16.54 5.57
CA SER A 164 16.69 -16.03 6.59
C SER A 164 15.56 -15.21 5.96
N ASN A 165 14.32 -15.44 6.40
CA ASN A 165 13.16 -14.65 6.00
C ASN A 165 13.00 -13.33 6.77
N LYS A 166 13.87 -13.07 7.76
CA LYS A 166 13.83 -11.86 8.56
C LYS A 166 14.11 -10.63 7.70
N ARG A 167 13.21 -9.66 7.71
CA ARG A 167 13.35 -8.37 7.03
C ARG A 167 12.96 -7.26 7.99
N GLN A 168 13.65 -6.14 7.87
CA GLN A 168 13.32 -4.92 8.60
C GLN A 168 13.28 -3.75 7.63
N LEU A 169 12.41 -2.80 7.91
CA LEU A 169 12.28 -1.57 7.14
C LEU A 169 12.06 -0.40 8.08
N LEU A 170 12.75 0.70 7.79
CA LEU A 170 12.48 2.02 8.35
C LEU A 170 12.04 2.93 7.22
N ASN A 171 10.89 3.56 7.36
CA ASN A 171 10.33 4.48 6.38
C ASN A 171 10.03 5.81 7.05
N PHE A 172 10.47 6.87 6.38
CA PHE A 172 10.21 8.26 6.72
C PHE A 172 9.37 8.81 5.59
N SER A 173 8.15 9.24 5.84
CA SER A 173 7.28 9.81 4.82
C SER A 173 6.64 11.10 5.29
N TRP A 174 6.53 12.06 4.39
CA TRP A 174 5.83 13.31 4.64
C TRP A 174 4.63 13.39 3.71
N HIS A 175 3.43 13.23 4.25
CA HIS A 175 2.18 13.22 3.51
C HIS A 175 1.58 14.61 3.48
N ASN A 176 1.53 15.22 2.30
CA ASN A 176 0.82 16.47 2.07
C ASN A 176 -0.48 16.15 1.35
N VAL A 177 -1.61 16.54 1.92
CA VAL A 177 -2.94 16.27 1.39
C VAL A 177 -3.66 17.59 1.20
N PHE A 178 -4.09 17.80 -0.04
CA PHE A 178 -4.88 18.94 -0.48
C PHE A 178 -6.26 18.42 -0.86
N ARG A 179 -7.33 19.03 -0.34
CA ARG A 179 -8.70 18.61 -0.61
C ARG A 179 -9.54 19.78 -1.03
N ASP A 180 -10.46 19.51 -1.94
CA ASP A 180 -11.55 20.44 -2.19
C ASP A 180 -12.38 20.59 -0.92
N LYS A 181 -12.84 21.81 -0.67
CA LYS A 181 -13.62 22.13 0.51
C LYS A 181 -15.08 21.76 0.25
N ASP A 182 -15.63 20.91 1.10
CA ASP A 182 -17.08 20.71 1.12
C ASP A 182 -17.74 22.05 1.50
N PRO A 183 -18.73 22.55 0.73
CA PRO A 183 -19.42 23.81 1.04
C PRO A 183 -19.98 23.89 2.46
N ASN A 184 -20.28 22.75 3.09
CA ASN A 184 -20.87 22.67 4.42
C ASN A 184 -19.84 22.66 5.56
N ILE A 185 -18.54 22.55 5.25
CA ILE A 185 -17.47 22.47 6.25
C ILE A 185 -16.65 23.76 6.22
N ILE A 186 -16.60 24.48 7.34
CA ILE A 186 -15.94 25.79 7.41
C ILE A 186 -14.40 25.68 7.49
N THR A 187 -13.88 24.55 8.00
CA THR A 187 -12.44 24.38 8.27
C THR A 187 -11.61 24.14 7.01
N ASN A 188 -10.33 24.52 7.07
CA ASN A 188 -9.36 24.20 6.02
C ASN A 188 -9.19 22.66 5.95
N PRO A 189 -9.50 22.02 4.81
CA PRO A 189 -9.47 20.57 4.72
C PRO A 189 -8.05 20.02 4.48
N ASP A 190 -7.08 20.88 4.19
CA ASP A 190 -5.69 20.53 3.93
C ASP A 190 -4.93 20.21 5.20
N TYR A 191 -3.98 19.29 5.10
CA TYR A 191 -3.11 18.91 6.22
C TYR A 191 -1.82 18.24 5.75
N SER A 192 -0.86 18.23 6.67
CA SER A 192 0.43 17.58 6.50
C SER A 192 0.71 16.63 7.65
N ILE A 193 1.19 15.42 7.35
CA ILE A 193 1.50 14.39 8.34
C ILE A 193 2.89 13.83 8.07
N LEU A 194 3.78 13.97 9.05
CA LEU A 194 5.07 13.29 9.07
C LEU A 194 4.90 11.92 9.72
N SER A 195 5.35 10.86 9.07
CA SER A 195 5.22 9.47 9.53
C SER A 195 6.59 8.79 9.61
N PHE A 196 6.83 8.13 10.74
CA PHE A 196 8.02 7.33 11.02
C PHE A 196 7.60 5.89 11.27
N LEU A 197 7.79 5.05 10.26
CA LEU A 197 7.31 3.67 10.26
C LEU A 197 8.48 2.70 10.36
N HIS A 198 8.47 1.86 11.40
CA HIS A 198 9.30 0.67 11.50
C HIS A 198 8.44 -0.57 11.21
N ARG A 199 8.94 -1.47 10.37
CA ARG A 199 8.33 -2.78 10.13
C ARG A 199 9.36 -3.88 10.29
N TYR A 200 8.94 -4.95 10.94
CA TYR A 200 9.67 -6.21 11.02
C TYR A 200 8.80 -7.33 10.45
N GLU A 201 9.41 -8.18 9.64
CA GLU A 201 8.75 -9.32 9.02
C GLU A 201 9.63 -10.54 9.18
N ASN A 202 9.02 -11.65 9.57
CA ASN A 202 9.60 -12.99 9.52
C ASN A 202 8.50 -13.93 9.06
N ALA A 203 8.39 -14.07 7.74
CA ALA A 203 7.34 -14.83 7.10
C ALA A 203 7.91 -15.99 6.28
N ASP A 204 7.42 -17.19 6.54
CA ASP A 204 7.60 -18.38 5.72
C ASP A 204 6.23 -18.91 5.25
N ALA A 205 6.21 -20.05 4.56
CA ALA A 205 4.98 -20.62 4.01
C ALA A 205 3.98 -21.09 5.10
N VAL A 206 4.47 -21.45 6.28
CA VAL A 206 3.71 -22.04 7.39
C VAL A 206 3.44 -21.01 8.48
N ASN A 207 4.45 -20.22 8.84
CA ASN A 207 4.40 -19.22 9.91
C ASN A 207 4.65 -17.83 9.34
N VAL A 208 3.77 -16.90 9.65
CA VAL A 208 3.94 -15.48 9.31
C VAL A 208 3.92 -14.69 10.61
N PHE A 209 4.97 -13.91 10.85
CA PHE A 209 5.03 -12.98 11.96
C PHE A 209 5.48 -11.61 11.48
N ASN A 210 4.59 -10.62 11.61
CA ASN A 210 4.81 -9.26 11.16
C ASN A 210 4.52 -8.28 12.29
N THR A 211 5.33 -7.24 12.42
CA THR A 211 5.05 -6.13 13.32
C THR A 211 5.26 -4.80 12.62
N SER A 212 4.51 -3.79 13.06
CA SER A 212 4.64 -2.42 12.60
C SER A 212 4.53 -1.46 13.77
N SER A 213 5.46 -0.52 13.89
CA SER A 213 5.36 0.62 14.81
C SER A 213 5.36 1.88 13.98
N ASN A 214 4.42 2.79 14.21
CA ASN A 214 4.37 4.06 13.50
C ASN A 214 4.17 5.21 14.48
N LEU A 215 4.89 6.30 14.24
CA LEU A 215 4.69 7.60 14.86
C LEU A 215 4.23 8.56 13.77
N GLU A 216 3.07 9.17 13.96
CA GLU A 216 2.52 10.20 13.08
C GLU A 216 2.45 11.53 13.83
N VAL A 217 2.97 12.58 13.20
CA VAL A 217 2.98 13.95 13.75
C VAL A 217 2.43 14.91 12.70
N SER A 218 1.50 15.75 13.12
CA SER A 218 0.83 16.77 12.33
C SER A 218 0.74 18.05 13.17
N ASP A 219 0.11 19.10 12.65
CA ASP A 219 -0.27 20.32 13.38
C ASP A 219 -1.49 20.10 14.30
N LYS A 220 -2.32 19.09 13.99
CA LYS A 220 -3.57 18.79 14.72
C LYS A 220 -3.47 17.61 15.70
N PHE A 221 -2.48 16.74 15.53
CA PHE A 221 -2.28 15.59 16.42
C PHE A 221 -0.85 15.04 16.36
N GLY A 222 -0.48 14.32 17.41
CA GLY A 222 0.66 13.42 17.43
C GLY A 222 0.23 12.09 18.02
N LYS A 223 0.42 10.99 17.29
CA LYS A 223 0.00 9.66 17.74
C LYS A 223 1.02 8.59 17.40
N ILE A 224 1.12 7.62 18.29
CA ILE A 224 1.93 6.43 18.12
C ILE A 224 1.03 5.20 18.10
N TYR A 225 1.32 4.26 17.23
CA TYR A 225 0.60 3.00 17.21
C TYR A 225 1.49 1.84 16.81
N PHE A 226 1.12 0.67 17.32
CA PHE A 226 1.77 -0.60 17.11
C PHE A 226 0.74 -1.61 16.61
N SER A 227 1.16 -2.45 15.66
CA SER A 227 0.41 -3.62 15.27
C SER A 227 1.31 -4.83 15.14
N SER A 228 0.78 -5.99 15.48
CA SER A 228 1.45 -7.29 15.35
C SER A 228 0.47 -8.28 14.75
N GLN A 229 0.95 -9.13 13.85
CA GLN A 229 0.16 -10.17 13.23
C GLN A 229 0.96 -11.47 13.27
N TYR A 230 0.30 -12.53 13.73
CA TYR A 230 0.81 -13.88 13.67
C TYR A 230 -0.18 -14.77 12.93
N ARG A 231 0.30 -15.57 12.00
CA ARG A 231 -0.48 -16.59 11.28
C ARG A 231 0.28 -17.90 11.26
N LYS A 232 -0.44 -19.00 11.49
CA LYS A 232 0.07 -20.36 11.40
C LYS A 232 -0.84 -21.22 10.54
N LEU A 233 -0.28 -21.93 9.58
CA LEU A 233 -0.94 -23.00 8.83
C LEU A 233 -0.64 -24.35 9.49
N PHE A 234 -1.67 -25.09 9.86
CA PHE A 234 -1.52 -26.43 10.44
C PHE A 234 -1.43 -27.50 9.34
N PRO A 235 -0.84 -28.67 9.62
CA PRO A 235 -0.82 -29.80 8.69
C PRO A 235 -2.22 -30.25 8.23
N SER A 236 -3.25 -30.00 9.04
CA SER A 236 -4.66 -30.23 8.68
C SER A 236 -5.20 -29.28 7.61
N GLY A 237 -4.42 -28.31 7.13
CA GLY A 237 -4.84 -27.26 6.22
C GLY A 237 -5.61 -26.12 6.88
N ARG A 238 -5.85 -26.19 8.20
CA ARG A 238 -6.49 -25.12 8.97
C ARG A 238 -5.51 -23.99 9.23
N GLN A 239 -6.00 -22.76 9.18
CA GLN A 239 -5.22 -21.57 9.49
C GLN A 239 -5.66 -21.00 10.84
N PHE A 240 -4.69 -20.60 11.65
CA PHE A 240 -4.93 -19.72 12.79
C PHE A 240 -4.29 -18.37 12.51
N SER A 241 -4.97 -17.29 12.87
CA SER A 241 -4.45 -15.94 12.72
C SER A 241 -4.86 -15.09 13.91
N ILE A 242 -3.91 -14.35 14.45
CA ILE A 242 -4.14 -13.39 15.52
C ILE A 242 -3.45 -12.08 15.16
N ARG A 243 -4.14 -10.98 15.41
CA ARG A 243 -3.66 -9.62 15.22
C ARG A 243 -3.86 -8.86 16.51
N PHE A 244 -2.86 -8.06 16.86
CA PHE A 244 -2.91 -7.13 17.97
C PHE A 244 -2.71 -5.72 17.43
N PHE A 245 -3.45 -4.76 17.97
CA PHE A 245 -3.29 -3.35 17.71
C PHE A 245 -3.30 -2.56 19.03
N ALA A 246 -2.44 -1.55 19.13
CA ALA A 246 -2.45 -0.60 20.22
C ALA A 246 -2.04 0.78 19.69
N GLY A 247 -2.87 1.79 19.91
CA GLY A 247 -2.64 3.17 19.52
C GLY A 247 -2.87 4.12 20.67
N LYS A 248 -2.09 5.20 20.72
CA LYS A 248 -2.24 6.29 21.69
C LYS A 248 -1.92 7.63 21.05
N PHE A 249 -2.78 8.61 21.29
CA PHE A 249 -2.50 10.01 21.05
C PHE A 249 -1.58 10.53 22.15
N LEU A 250 -0.46 11.12 21.73
CA LEU A 250 0.43 11.89 22.59
C LEU A 250 -0.19 13.26 22.86
N TRP A 251 -0.84 13.82 21.85
CA TRP A 251 -1.66 15.02 21.90
C TRP A 251 -2.63 15.00 20.72
N HIS A 252 -3.80 15.64 20.87
CA HIS A 252 -4.79 15.71 19.82
C HIS A 252 -5.77 16.86 20.04
N ASN A 253 -5.88 17.75 19.06
CA ASN A 253 -6.83 18.85 19.06
C ASN A 253 -8.23 18.40 18.59
N THR A 254 -8.96 17.73 19.47
CA THR A 254 -10.28 17.13 19.18
C THR A 254 -11.37 18.16 18.91
N THR A 255 -11.23 19.38 19.43
CA THR A 255 -12.19 20.48 19.20
C THR A 255 -12.16 20.98 17.77
N GLU A 256 -11.03 20.82 17.06
CA GLU A 256 -10.90 21.20 15.67
C GLU A 256 -11.43 20.13 14.72
N THR A 257 -11.11 18.85 14.96
CA THR A 257 -11.62 17.75 14.12
C THR A 257 -11.45 16.35 14.75
N PRO A 258 -12.46 15.47 14.65
CA PRO A 258 -12.36 14.05 15.00
C PRO A 258 -11.80 13.18 13.85
N TYR A 259 -11.47 13.77 12.69
CA TYR A 259 -11.11 13.05 11.46
C TYR A 259 -9.87 12.15 11.57
N PHE A 260 -9.01 12.40 12.57
CA PHE A 260 -7.78 11.65 12.78
C PHE A 260 -7.88 10.58 13.86
N ASP A 261 -9.05 10.45 14.50
CA ASP A 261 -9.33 9.46 15.54
C ASP A 261 -8.99 8.05 15.07
N PHE A 262 -8.60 7.21 16.02
CA PHE A 262 -8.60 5.78 15.76
C PHE A 262 -10.03 5.27 15.67
N ASN A 263 -10.25 4.16 14.98
CA ASN A 263 -11.58 3.58 14.84
C ASN A 263 -11.57 2.06 14.98
N LEU A 264 -12.60 1.51 15.65
CA LEU A 264 -12.77 0.08 15.85
C LEU A 264 -13.12 -0.65 14.55
N ASN A 265 -14.10 -0.16 13.80
CA ASN A 265 -14.75 -0.89 12.73
C ASN A 265 -14.40 -0.34 11.33
N ARG A 266 -14.05 0.93 11.18
CA ARG A 266 -13.66 1.53 9.89
C ARG A 266 -12.70 2.70 10.08
N SER A 267 -11.46 2.53 9.62
CA SER A 267 -10.47 3.63 9.65
C SER A 267 -10.88 4.76 8.68
N PRO A 268 -10.76 6.04 9.08
CA PRO A 268 -11.17 7.20 8.29
C PRO A 268 -10.36 7.46 7.00
N ASP A 269 -9.32 6.66 6.71
CA ASP A 269 -8.47 6.78 5.50
C ASP A 269 -7.92 8.20 5.25
N TYR A 270 -7.57 8.95 6.29
CA TYR A 270 -7.04 10.31 6.15
C TYR A 270 -5.70 10.38 5.36
N LEU A 271 -5.01 9.27 5.11
CA LEU A 271 -3.84 9.26 4.22
C LEU A 271 -4.18 8.87 2.77
N PHE A 272 -5.47 8.64 2.48
CA PHE A 272 -6.01 8.23 1.19
C PHE A 272 -5.36 6.95 0.65
N ARG A 273 -4.84 6.11 1.54
CA ARG A 273 -3.90 5.02 1.21
C ARG A 273 -4.60 3.68 1.00
N TYR A 274 -5.86 3.59 1.40
CA TYR A 274 -6.63 2.37 1.28
C TYR A 274 -7.43 2.34 -0.02
N ASP A 275 -7.62 1.13 -0.55
CA ASP A 275 -8.31 0.87 -1.81
C ASP A 275 -9.83 0.76 -1.57
N TYR A 276 -10.41 1.77 -0.90
CA TYR A 276 -11.85 1.85 -0.69
C TYR A 276 -12.56 2.20 -2.01
N LEU A 277 -13.60 1.44 -2.34
CA LEU A 277 -14.50 1.74 -3.46
C LEU A 277 -15.34 2.99 -3.18
N GLY A 278 -15.81 3.13 -1.94
CA GLY A 278 -16.64 4.24 -1.47
C GLY A 278 -16.18 4.75 -0.11
N ARG A 279 -15.05 5.47 -0.08
CA ARG A 279 -14.39 5.86 1.16
C ARG A 279 -15.21 6.77 2.07
N SER A 280 -16.10 7.57 1.50
CA SER A 280 -16.98 8.51 2.22
C SER A 280 -18.41 7.99 2.37
N GLU A 281 -18.69 6.74 1.98
CA GLU A 281 -20.04 6.18 2.11
C GLU A 281 -20.33 5.70 3.52
N ASP A 282 -21.40 6.21 4.12
CA ASP A 282 -21.89 5.73 5.43
C ASP A 282 -22.99 4.66 5.30
N SER A 283 -23.56 4.47 4.10
CA SER A 283 -24.64 3.51 3.86
C SER A 283 -24.48 2.75 2.53
N GLY A 284 -25.35 1.76 2.29
CA GLY A 284 -25.33 0.94 1.08
C GLY A 284 -24.30 -0.19 1.13
N ILE A 285 -24.00 -0.75 -0.05
CA ILE A 285 -23.05 -1.87 -0.16
C ILE A 285 -21.59 -1.41 -0.02
N TYR A 286 -21.26 -0.20 -0.48
CA TYR A 286 -19.87 0.28 -0.44
C TYR A 286 -19.40 0.59 1.00
N SER A 287 -20.31 0.97 1.91
CA SER A 287 -19.97 1.17 3.32
C SER A 287 -19.68 -0.14 4.08
N GLN A 288 -20.09 -1.28 3.52
CA GLN A 288 -19.82 -2.62 4.04
C GLN A 288 -18.41 -3.12 3.71
N GLN A 289 -17.66 -2.42 2.85
CA GLN A 289 -16.28 -2.78 2.57
C GLN A 289 -15.46 -2.71 3.86
N PHE A 290 -14.69 -3.76 4.11
CA PHE A 290 -13.85 -3.89 5.28
C PHE A 290 -12.38 -3.91 4.88
N ILE A 291 -11.57 -3.16 5.63
CA ILE A 291 -10.13 -3.15 5.50
C ILE A 291 -9.56 -3.35 6.91
N PRO A 292 -8.73 -4.39 7.14
CA PRO A 292 -8.31 -4.80 8.48
C PRO A 292 -7.23 -3.87 9.06
N THR A 293 -7.64 -2.66 9.41
CA THR A 293 -6.78 -1.59 9.95
C THR A 293 -7.25 -1.17 11.34
N GLU A 294 -6.34 -0.64 12.16
CA GLU A 294 -6.65 -0.13 13.49
C GLU A 294 -7.39 -1.15 14.36
N GLY A 295 -8.65 -0.94 14.76
CA GLY A 295 -9.37 -1.87 15.63
C GLY A 295 -9.74 -3.19 14.94
N GLY A 296 -9.99 -3.17 13.64
CA GLY A 296 -10.22 -4.37 12.83
C GLY A 296 -11.52 -5.13 13.13
N PHE A 297 -12.52 -4.50 13.75
CA PHE A 297 -13.83 -5.09 14.05
C PHE A 297 -14.73 -5.18 12.82
N LYS A 298 -15.57 -6.21 12.76
CA LYS A 298 -16.47 -6.47 11.63
C LYS A 298 -17.86 -5.93 11.93
N ALA A 299 -18.29 -5.99 13.20
CA ALA A 299 -19.52 -5.35 13.63
C ALA A 299 -19.42 -3.81 13.54
N PHE A 300 -20.57 -3.15 13.39
CA PHE A 300 -20.68 -1.69 13.47
C PHE A 300 -21.08 -1.29 14.89
N PHE A 301 -20.40 -0.31 15.47
CA PHE A 301 -20.74 0.28 16.77
C PHE A 301 -20.99 1.77 16.59
N GLU A 302 -21.92 2.31 17.36
CA GLU A 302 -22.26 3.73 17.35
C GLU A 302 -21.09 4.57 17.89
N GLU A 303 -20.52 4.18 19.03
CA GLU A 303 -19.31 4.79 19.58
C GLU A 303 -18.06 3.96 19.23
N SER A 304 -17.56 4.11 18.00
CA SER A 304 -16.41 3.34 17.51
C SER A 304 -15.10 4.11 17.41
N SER A 305 -15.11 5.44 17.59
CA SER A 305 -13.93 6.30 17.51
C SER A 305 -13.22 6.45 18.85
N ALA A 306 -11.89 6.60 18.79
CA ALA A 306 -11.03 6.78 19.95
C ALA A 306 -10.01 7.90 19.71
N ASN A 307 -10.08 8.94 20.55
CA ASN A 307 -9.27 10.15 20.45
C ASN A 307 -8.23 10.28 21.58
N ASN A 308 -8.07 9.22 22.39
CA ASN A 308 -7.00 9.08 23.39
C ASN A 308 -6.18 7.80 23.15
N TYR A 309 -6.77 6.63 23.38
CA TYR A 309 -6.11 5.36 23.08
C TYR A 309 -7.09 4.30 22.63
N MET A 310 -6.58 3.31 21.92
CA MET A 310 -7.35 2.14 21.51
C MET A 310 -6.45 0.91 21.48
N THR A 311 -6.96 -0.21 21.95
CA THR A 311 -6.31 -1.52 21.80
C THR A 311 -7.30 -2.52 21.24
N SER A 312 -6.83 -3.45 20.43
CA SER A 312 -7.64 -4.57 19.97
C SER A 312 -6.84 -5.84 19.74
N ILE A 313 -7.53 -6.96 19.87
CA ILE A 313 -7.09 -8.29 19.47
C ILE A 313 -8.14 -8.85 18.52
N ASN A 314 -7.72 -9.28 17.35
CA ASN A 314 -8.56 -9.96 16.36
C ASN A 314 -8.00 -11.37 16.17
N ALA A 315 -8.80 -12.40 16.37
CA ALA A 315 -8.39 -13.78 16.20
C ALA A 315 -9.32 -14.52 15.22
N SER A 316 -8.78 -15.46 14.48
CA SER A 316 -9.54 -16.34 13.60
C SER A 316 -8.93 -17.72 13.51
N ILE A 317 -9.79 -18.73 13.34
CA ILE A 317 -9.40 -20.13 13.20
C ILE A 317 -10.24 -20.81 12.11
N GLY A 318 -9.57 -21.57 11.26
CA GLY A 318 -10.22 -22.39 10.23
C GLY A 318 -11.05 -23.51 10.83
N VAL A 319 -12.36 -23.50 10.52
CA VAL A 319 -13.31 -24.56 10.87
C VAL A 319 -13.39 -25.57 9.72
N TRP A 320 -13.54 -25.06 8.50
CA TRP A 320 -13.57 -25.81 7.23
C TRP A 320 -12.78 -25.06 6.16
N LYS A 321 -12.45 -25.72 5.04
CA LYS A 321 -11.56 -25.22 3.96
C LYS A 321 -11.61 -23.70 3.71
N TRP A 322 -12.81 -23.14 3.59
CA TRP A 322 -13.05 -21.73 3.29
C TRP A 322 -13.85 -21.01 4.38
N ILE A 323 -14.08 -21.65 5.52
CA ILE A 323 -14.88 -21.12 6.63
C ILE A 323 -13.97 -20.99 7.83
N GLU A 324 -13.81 -19.75 8.29
CA GLU A 324 -13.08 -19.42 9.50
C GLU A 324 -14.07 -18.85 10.53
N PHE A 325 -13.91 -19.22 11.78
CA PHE A 325 -14.58 -18.53 12.89
C PHE A 325 -13.65 -17.42 13.36
N TYR A 326 -14.19 -16.22 13.60
CA TYR A 326 -13.42 -15.10 14.13
C TYR A 326 -14.03 -14.56 15.41
N GLY A 327 -13.18 -13.93 16.22
CA GLY A 327 -13.57 -13.21 17.41
C GLY A 327 -12.63 -12.02 17.62
N ASP A 328 -13.22 -10.87 17.91
CA ASP A 328 -12.52 -9.62 18.15
C ASP A 328 -12.85 -9.10 19.55
N VAL A 329 -11.85 -8.56 20.24
CA VAL A 329 -12.00 -7.88 21.53
C VAL A 329 -11.16 -6.61 21.53
N GLY A 330 -11.64 -5.56 22.18
CA GLY A 330 -11.00 -4.26 22.09
C GLY A 330 -11.48 -3.30 23.16
N LEU A 331 -10.66 -2.30 23.41
CA LEU A 331 -10.89 -1.25 24.39
C LEU A 331 -10.58 0.08 23.72
N LEU A 332 -11.51 1.03 23.79
CA LEU A 332 -11.27 2.39 23.36
C LEU A 332 -11.49 3.37 24.50
N ARG A 333 -10.83 4.53 24.40
CA ARG A 333 -11.05 5.65 25.31
C ARG A 333 -11.04 6.95 24.54
N ASN A 334 -12.02 7.79 24.88
CA ASN A 334 -12.06 9.19 24.49
C ASN A 334 -11.65 10.11 25.65
N GLN A 335 -11.14 11.30 25.32
CA GLN A 335 -10.86 12.36 26.28
C GLN A 335 -12.13 12.66 27.08
N SER A 336 -11.98 12.84 28.39
CA SER A 336 -13.09 13.12 29.31
C SER A 336 -14.19 12.04 29.39
N ARG A 337 -13.96 10.84 28.83
CA ARG A 337 -14.85 9.68 28.96
C ARG A 337 -14.11 8.48 29.56
N ALA A 338 -14.86 7.59 30.20
CA ALA A 338 -14.35 6.30 30.65
C ALA A 338 -13.99 5.41 29.45
N ALA A 339 -13.12 4.43 29.67
CA ALA A 339 -12.80 3.45 28.63
C ALA A 339 -13.97 2.47 28.45
N VAL A 340 -14.27 2.12 27.21
CA VAL A 340 -15.37 1.21 26.85
C VAL A 340 -14.82 0.00 26.11
N GLY A 341 -15.19 -1.19 26.58
CA GLY A 341 -14.78 -2.46 26.00
C GLY A 341 -15.83 -2.97 25.01
N TYR A 342 -15.36 -3.47 23.87
CA TYR A 342 -16.19 -4.05 22.82
C TYR A 342 -15.71 -5.44 22.44
N PHE A 343 -16.62 -6.28 21.99
CA PHE A 343 -16.30 -7.56 21.36
C PHE A 343 -17.23 -7.83 20.18
N ASP A 344 -16.74 -8.63 19.23
CA ASP A 344 -17.57 -9.24 18.20
C ASP A 344 -17.08 -10.66 17.88
N SER A 345 -17.93 -11.43 17.22
CA SER A 345 -17.62 -12.76 16.73
C SER A 345 -18.51 -13.12 15.55
N GLY A 346 -18.04 -14.02 14.70
CA GLY A 346 -18.78 -14.42 13.53
C GLY A 346 -18.06 -15.43 12.65
N PHE A 347 -18.62 -15.65 11.47
CA PHE A 347 -18.02 -16.48 10.45
C PHE A 347 -17.43 -15.64 9.32
N LYS A 348 -16.28 -16.05 8.84
CA LYS A 348 -15.62 -15.51 7.67
C LYS A 348 -15.61 -16.57 6.58
N PHE A 349 -16.14 -16.23 5.41
CA PHE A 349 -16.02 -17.01 4.20
C PHE A 349 -14.86 -16.50 3.35
N ASN A 350 -13.83 -17.32 3.25
CA ASN A 350 -12.61 -17.05 2.54
C ASN A 350 -12.64 -17.72 1.15
N LEU A 351 -13.32 -17.08 0.21
CA LEU A 351 -13.43 -17.55 -1.17
C LEU A 351 -12.06 -17.47 -1.85
N VAL A 352 -11.42 -16.31 -1.75
CA VAL A 352 -10.08 -16.05 -2.25
C VAL A 352 -9.29 -15.25 -1.21
N PRO A 353 -8.28 -15.86 -0.56
CA PRO A 353 -7.57 -15.22 0.54
C PRO A 353 -7.00 -13.88 0.16
N ASP A 354 -7.17 -12.90 1.04
CA ASP A 354 -6.68 -11.53 0.89
C ASP A 354 -7.26 -10.78 -0.33
N TYR A 355 -8.25 -11.35 -1.05
CA TYR A 355 -8.82 -10.78 -2.27
C TYR A 355 -10.34 -10.63 -2.18
N PHE A 356 -11.03 -11.71 -1.83
CA PHE A 356 -12.48 -11.74 -1.67
C PHE A 356 -12.85 -12.58 -0.45
N GLU A 357 -13.19 -11.86 0.61
CA GLU A 357 -13.59 -12.44 1.90
C GLU A 357 -14.90 -11.79 2.33
N ILE A 358 -15.81 -12.58 2.89
CA ILE A 358 -17.11 -12.11 3.37
C ILE A 358 -17.21 -12.44 4.85
N PHE A 359 -17.63 -11.49 5.68
CA PHE A 359 -17.78 -11.65 7.12
C PHE A 359 -19.25 -11.54 7.50
N PHE A 360 -19.69 -12.48 8.31
CA PHE A 360 -21.04 -12.60 8.86
C PHE A 360 -20.94 -12.43 10.37
N PRO A 361 -21.12 -11.20 10.90
CA PRO A 361 -21.21 -10.99 12.34
C PRO A 361 -22.34 -11.83 12.95
N LEU A 362 -22.11 -12.47 14.09
CA LEU A 362 -23.09 -13.30 14.78
C LEU A 362 -23.47 -12.73 16.13
N TYR A 363 -22.48 -12.44 16.97
CA TYR A 363 -22.69 -11.94 18.32
C TYR A 363 -21.65 -10.87 18.63
N SER A 364 -22.12 -9.72 19.13
CA SER A 364 -21.27 -8.57 19.44
C SER A 364 -21.74 -7.89 20.73
N SER A 365 -21.08 -6.80 21.12
CA SER A 365 -21.56 -5.91 22.19
C SER A 365 -22.94 -5.30 21.90
N ASN A 366 -23.44 -5.36 20.67
CA ASN A 366 -24.83 -5.00 20.32
C ASN A 366 -25.83 -6.14 20.60
N GLY A 367 -25.38 -7.31 21.06
CA GLY A 367 -26.18 -8.53 21.24
C GLY A 367 -26.13 -9.48 20.05
N PHE A 368 -27.19 -10.25 19.85
CA PHE A 368 -27.28 -11.23 18.75
C PHE A 368 -27.63 -10.54 17.44
N GLU A 369 -26.67 -10.51 16.51
CA GLU A 369 -26.74 -9.69 15.29
C GLU A 369 -27.82 -10.18 14.32
N LEU A 370 -28.04 -11.50 14.26
CA LEU A 370 -28.99 -12.14 13.34
C LEU A 370 -30.45 -11.77 13.62
N THR A 371 -30.79 -11.45 14.87
CA THR A 371 -32.15 -11.02 15.25
C THR A 371 -32.40 -9.53 15.01
N GLN A 372 -31.36 -8.77 14.69
CA GLN A 372 -31.51 -7.33 14.49
C GLN A 372 -32.02 -7.04 13.08
N SER A 373 -32.80 -5.95 12.97
CA SER A 373 -33.32 -5.51 11.68
C SER A 373 -32.19 -5.23 10.68
N ARG A 374 -32.44 -5.51 9.40
CA ARG A 374 -31.51 -5.23 8.28
C ARG A 374 -30.13 -5.89 8.46
N TYR A 375 -30.06 -7.11 8.98
CA TYR A 375 -28.80 -7.87 9.12
C TYR A 375 -27.90 -7.85 7.88
N ALA A 376 -28.50 -7.89 6.68
CA ALA A 376 -27.76 -7.83 5.41
C ALA A 376 -26.84 -6.60 5.29
N THR A 377 -27.17 -5.46 5.92
CA THR A 377 -26.31 -4.25 5.88
C THR A 377 -25.12 -4.32 6.84
N LYS A 378 -25.05 -5.37 7.66
CA LYS A 378 -23.96 -5.61 8.63
C LYS A 378 -22.94 -6.62 8.13
N ILE A 379 -23.27 -7.34 7.07
CA ILE A 379 -22.32 -8.20 6.36
C ILE A 379 -21.19 -7.32 5.86
N ARG A 380 -19.95 -7.76 6.02
CA ARG A 380 -18.77 -7.04 5.53
C ARG A 380 -18.10 -7.82 4.43
N PHE A 381 -17.35 -7.13 3.58
CA PHE A 381 -16.51 -7.81 2.60
C PHE A 381 -15.17 -7.13 2.40
N ILE A 382 -14.13 -7.93 2.15
CA ILE A 382 -12.89 -7.46 1.53
C ILE A 382 -13.05 -7.72 0.04
N PHE A 383 -12.83 -6.69 -0.78
CA PHE A 383 -12.74 -6.82 -2.22
C PHE A 383 -11.60 -5.95 -2.73
N THR A 384 -10.61 -6.54 -3.40
CA THR A 384 -9.46 -5.83 -3.96
C THR A 384 -9.32 -6.14 -5.45
N PRO A 385 -9.83 -5.32 -6.38
CA PRO A 385 -9.89 -5.62 -7.82
C PRO A 385 -8.54 -5.45 -8.54
N ARG A 386 -7.46 -6.08 -8.04
CA ARG A 386 -6.15 -6.03 -8.70
C ARG A 386 -5.94 -7.24 -9.60
N LEU A 387 -5.82 -7.02 -10.92
CA LEU A 387 -5.53 -8.05 -11.95
C LEU A 387 -4.26 -8.88 -11.65
N LYS A 388 -3.23 -8.26 -11.05
CA LYS A 388 -2.01 -8.96 -10.61
C LYS A 388 -2.28 -10.01 -9.53
N THR A 389 -3.32 -9.81 -8.71
CA THR A 389 -3.74 -10.78 -7.71
C THR A 389 -4.42 -11.96 -8.38
N LEU A 390 -5.27 -11.73 -9.39
CA LEU A 390 -5.92 -12.77 -10.22
C LEU A 390 -4.92 -13.69 -10.90
N SER A 391 -3.83 -13.17 -11.49
CA SER A 391 -2.79 -14.02 -12.10
C SER A 391 -2.06 -14.91 -11.07
N ASN A 392 -1.94 -14.47 -9.81
CA ASN A 392 -1.39 -15.29 -8.73
C ASN A 392 -2.39 -16.34 -8.19
N LEU A 393 -3.69 -16.20 -8.47
CA LEU A 393 -4.70 -17.20 -8.09
C LEU A 393 -4.50 -18.50 -8.86
N PHE A 394 -4.14 -18.39 -10.15
CA PHE A 394 -3.84 -19.52 -11.01
C PHE A 394 -2.52 -20.21 -10.69
N SER A 395 -1.66 -19.63 -9.83
CA SER A 395 -0.36 -20.22 -9.48
C SER A 395 -0.27 -20.79 -8.06
N ARG A 396 -1.21 -20.49 -7.16
CA ARG A 396 -1.13 -20.89 -5.73
C ARG A 396 -2.27 -21.75 -5.19
N LYS A 397 -3.46 -21.74 -5.79
CA LYS A 397 -4.64 -22.41 -5.21
C LYS A 397 -5.38 -23.37 -6.13
N TRP A 398 -5.12 -23.31 -7.44
CA TRP A 398 -5.77 -24.17 -8.42
C TRP A 398 -4.92 -25.39 -8.85
N PHE A 399 -3.72 -25.53 -8.29
CA PHE A 399 -2.90 -26.73 -8.38
C PHE A 399 -2.61 -27.29 -6.99
#